data_AF-A0A158L3Z0-F1
#
_entry.id   AF-A0A158L3Z0-F1
#
_cell.length_a   1.000
_cell.length_b   1.000
_cell.length_c   1.000
_cell.angle_alpha   90.00
_cell.angle_beta   90.00
_cell.angle_gamma   90.00
#
_symmetry.space_group_name_H-M   'P 1'
#
loop_
_entity.id
_entity.type
_entity.pdbx_description
1 polymer ?
#
loop_
_entity_poly.entity_id
_entity_poly.type
_entity_poly.pdbx_seq_one_letter_code
_entity_poly.pdbx_strand_id
1 'polypeptide(L)' 'MGTRLDPFIHEHDTAEEADSYDRWYRAKISRALKNRGGPLTDHDDVFEDLHKTIDSDEGERD' A
#
# COMPACT_ATOMS: atom_id res chain seq x y z
N MET A 1 7.44 10.59 -21.21
CA MET A 1 6.10 10.04 -21.54
C MET A 1 6.33 8.61 -21.97
N GLY A 2 5.79 7.68 -21.19
CA GLY A 2 5.87 6.25 -21.49
C GLY A 2 4.83 5.80 -22.52
N THR A 3 4.79 4.51 -22.80
CA THR A 3 3.78 3.89 -23.66
C THR A 3 2.41 4.00 -22.99
N ARG A 4 1.50 4.80 -23.55
CA ARG A 4 0.16 5.00 -22.99
C ARG A 4 -0.67 3.72 -23.08
N LEU A 5 -1.30 3.35 -21.97
CA LEU A 5 -2.19 2.20 -21.86
C LEU A 5 -3.67 2.61 -22.03
N ASP A 6 -4.50 1.62 -22.36
CA ASP A 6 -5.96 1.81 -22.42
C ASP A 6 -6.53 1.90 -20.99
N PRO A 7 -7.18 3.01 -20.60
CA PRO A 7 -7.73 3.20 -19.26
C PRO A 7 -8.91 2.26 -18.94
N PHE A 8 -9.53 1.62 -19.93
CA PHE A 8 -10.59 0.62 -19.68
C PHE A 8 -10.04 -0.76 -19.33
N ILE A 9 -8.74 -0.99 -19.57
CA ILE A 9 -8.07 -2.26 -19.31
C ILE A 9 -7.08 -2.13 -18.14
N HIS A 10 -6.42 -0.98 -18.04
CA HIS A 10 -5.33 -0.74 -17.09
C HIS A 10 -5.63 0.45 -16.18
N GLU A 11 -5.29 0.31 -14.89
CA GLU A 11 -5.42 1.38 -13.89
C GLU A 11 -4.30 2.44 -13.97
N HIS A 12 -3.16 2.09 -14.59
CA HIS A 12 -2.03 2.99 -14.78
C HIS A 12 -2.06 3.66 -16.15
N ASP A 13 -1.58 4.88 -16.22
CA ASP A 13 -1.58 5.68 -17.45
C ASP A 13 -0.56 5.19 -18.49
N THR A 14 0.53 4.56 -18.05
CA THR A 14 1.63 4.11 -18.90
C THR A 14 2.16 2.72 -18.51
N ALA A 15 2.71 2.00 -19.48
CA ALA A 15 3.33 0.69 -19.27
C ALA A 15 4.50 0.75 -18.27
N GLU A 16 5.30 1.81 -18.35
CA GLU A 16 6.47 2.02 -17.51
C GLU A 16 6.08 2.27 -16.05
N GLU A 17 4.95 2.95 -15.82
CA GLU A 17 4.38 3.13 -14.48
C GLU A 17 3.86 1.79 -13.91
N ALA A 18 3.10 1.04 -14.71
CA ALA A 18 2.60 -0.28 -14.33
C ALA A 18 3.74 -1.25 -13.97
N ASP A 19 4.80 -1.28 -14.78
CA ASP A 19 5.99 -2.08 -14.52
C ASP A 19 6.74 -1.64 -13.27
N SER A 20 6.79 -0.33 -13.00
CA SER A 20 7.39 0.21 -11.78
C SER A 20 6.60 -0.21 -10.55
N TYR A 21 5.27 -0.10 -10.62
CA TYR A 21 4.37 -0.54 -9.56
C TYR A 21 4.48 -2.05 -9.30
N ASP A 22 4.44 -2.89 -10.34
CA ASP A 22 4.56 -4.35 -10.20
C ASP A 22 5.87 -4.75 -9.51
N ARG A 23 7.01 -4.14 -9.90
CA ARG A 23 8.30 -4.39 -9.25
C ARG A 23 8.26 -4.04 -7.76
N TRP A 24 7.74 -2.86 -7.41
CA TRP A 24 7.60 -2.45 -6.02
C TRP A 24 6.65 -3.36 -5.24
N TYR A 25 5.51 -3.71 -5.84
CA TYR A 25 4.48 -4.53 -5.21
C TYR A 25 5.01 -5.93 -4.91
N ARG A 26 5.69 -6.58 -5.87
CA ARG A 26 6.35 -7.87 -5.66
C ARG A 26 7.40 -7.81 -4.55
N ALA A 27 8.16 -6.73 -4.45
CA ALA A 27 9.12 -6.53 -3.37
C ALA A 27 8.42 -6.37 -2.00
N LYS A 28 7.34 -5.58 -1.94
CA LYS A 28 6.50 -5.38 -0.74
C LYS A 28 5.91 -6.71 -0.26
N ILE A 29 5.31 -7.49 -1.17
CA ILE A 29 4.78 -8.81 -0.86
C ILE A 29 5.90 -9.73 -0.38
N SER A 30 7.03 -9.81 -1.09
CA SER A 30 8.16 -10.65 -0.68
C SER A 30 8.65 -10.34 0.73
N ARG A 31 8.70 -9.06 1.12
CA ARG A 31 9.02 -8.64 2.49
C ARG A 31 7.97 -9.12 3.49
N ALA A 32 6.68 -8.98 3.18
CA ALA A 32 5.60 -9.47 4.04
C ALA A 32 5.62 -11.01 4.17
N LEU A 33 5.87 -11.73 3.08
CA LEU A 33 5.97 -13.20 3.08
C LEU A 33 7.10 -13.70 3.98
N LYS A 34 8.25 -13.02 3.99
CA LYS A 34 9.37 -13.32 4.90
C LYS A 34 9.00 -13.13 6.37
N ASN A 35 7.97 -12.34 6.67
CA ASN A 35 7.45 -12.10 8.02
C ASN A 35 6.22 -12.96 8.37
N ARG A 36 5.92 -14.02 7.61
CA ARG A 36 4.71 -14.87 7.81
C ARG A 36 4.63 -15.60 9.17
N GLY A 37 5.69 -15.60 9.97
CA GLY A 37 5.71 -16.18 11.32
C GLY A 37 5.58 -15.15 12.45
N GLY A 38 5.35 -13.88 12.12
CA GLY A 38 5.11 -12.83 13.11
C GLY A 38 3.76 -12.99 13.83
N PRO A 39 3.55 -12.28 14.94
CA PRO A 39 2.26 -12.24 15.62
C PRO A 39 1.17 -11.76 14.66
N LEU A 40 0.00 -12.41 14.71
CA LEU A 40 -1.19 -11.92 14.04
C LEU A 40 -1.80 -10.81 14.90
N THR A 41 -2.39 -9.81 14.24
CA THR A 41 -3.15 -8.74 14.89
C THR A 41 -4.63 -8.98 14.62
N ASP A 42 -5.49 -8.79 15.63
CA ASP A 42 -6.93 -8.83 15.43
C ASP A 42 -7.38 -7.66 14.54
N HIS A 43 -8.49 -7.85 13.82
CA HIS A 43 -9.04 -6.80 12.97
C HIS A 43 -9.33 -5.53 13.77
N ASP A 44 -9.94 -5.67 14.94
CA ASP A 44 -10.39 -4.52 15.73
C ASP A 44 -9.21 -3.77 16.34
N ASP A 45 -8.16 -4.48 16.75
CA ASP A 45 -6.91 -3.89 17.23
C ASP A 45 -6.25 -3.01 16.15
N VAL A 46 -6.26 -3.43 14.87
CA VAL A 46 -5.72 -2.63 13.76
C VAL A 46 -6.49 -1.31 13.60
N PHE A 47 -7.81 -1.35 13.74
CA PHE A 47 -8.64 -0.13 13.63
C PHE A 47 -8.49 0.78 14.84
N GLU A 48 -8.34 0.22 16.04
CA GLU A 48 -8.07 1.02 17.23
C GLU A 48 -6.74 1.77 17.10
N ASP A 49 -5.68 1.09 16.66
CA ASP A 49 -4.37 1.71 16.43
C ASP A 49 -4.41 2.77 15.31
N LEU A 50 -5.19 2.51 14.25
CA LEU A 50 -5.39 3.47 13.16
C LEU A 50 -6.06 4.75 13.65
N HIS A 51 -7.15 4.66 14.41
CA HIS A 51 -7.85 5.84 14.94
C HIS A 51 -6.94 6.66 15.86
N LYS A 52 -6.20 6.01 16.78
CA LYS A 52 -5.23 6.71 17.64
C LYS A 52 -4.19 7.49 16.84
N THR A 53 -3.72 6.93 15.72
CA THR A 53 -2.75 7.59 14.83
C THR A 53 -3.35 8.82 14.19
N ILE A 54 -4.57 8.72 13.65
CA ILE A 54 -5.27 9.83 12.99
C ILE A 54 -5.55 10.95 14.00
N ASP A 55 -6.09 10.63 15.17
CA ASP A 55 -6.40 11.62 16.22
C ASP A 55 -5.13 12.35 16.70
N SER A 56 -4.00 11.67 16.74
CA SER A 56 -2.71 12.27 17.09
C SER A 56 -2.23 13.25 16.01
N ASP A 57 -2.33 12.87 14.73
CA ASP A 57 -1.94 13.70 13.59
C ASP A 57 -2.86 14.94 13.44
N GLU A 58 -4.14 14.83 13.78
CA GLU A 58 -5.09 15.96 13.79
C GLU A 58 -4.83 16.91 14.96
N GLY A 59 -4.51 16.38 16.15
CA GLY A 59 -4.12 17.19 17.30
C GLY A 59 -2.79 17.94 17.15
N GLU A 60 -1.89 17.49 16.26
CA GLU A 60 -0.65 18.19 15.91
C GLU A 60 -0.83 19.27 14.83
N ARG A 61 -1.98 19.30 14.14
CA ARG A 61 -2.28 20.27 13.07
C ARG A 61 -3.04 21.51 13.54
N ASP A 62 -3.54 21.50 14.77
CA ASP A 62 -4.16 22.63 15.48
C ASP A 62 -3.16 23.35 16.41
#